data_AF-A0A916FZ65-F1
#
_entry.id   AF-A0A916FZ65-F1
#
_cell.length_a   1.000
_cell.length_b   1.000
_cell.length_c   1.000
_cell.angle_alpha   90.00
_cell.angle_beta   90.00
_cell.angle_gamma   90.00
#
_symmetry.space_group_name_H-M   'P 1'
#
loop_
_entity.id
_entity.type
_entity.pdbx_description
1 polymer ?
#
loop_
_entity_poly.entity_id
_entity_poly.type
_entity_poly.pdbx_seq_one_letter_code
_entity_poly.pdbx_strand_id
1 'polypeptide(L)'
;RMGTTLTAASVIGNTLCLAHVGDSRAYLIRDQRAICLTDDHTTVGELVRMKVLPPDKVRTHAQRSILTKGVGLTLFVKPDIIKHTLKEGDSLVLCSDGVWSVIEDHEFAHLASQTNGARELSQSLINMALERQTDDNASAITAHIQGLSPSPANNHHQRKSWSVPLRDWLARRSLFSFARALVRGSNV
;
A
#
# COMPACT_ATOMS: atom_id res chain seq x y z
N ARG A 1 15.72 17.63 11.43
CA ARG A 1 14.48 17.82 10.64
C ARG A 1 13.70 16.52 10.73
N MET A 2 12.38 16.58 10.88
CA MET A 2 11.52 15.40 10.95
C MET A 2 10.81 15.23 9.61
N GLY A 3 10.68 14.01 9.11
CA GLY A 3 9.97 13.67 7.87
C GLY A 3 9.28 12.32 7.99
N THR A 4 8.31 12.06 7.12
CA THR A 4 7.53 10.82 7.12
C THR A 4 7.19 10.38 5.69
N THR A 5 6.88 9.10 5.53
CA THR A 5 6.31 8.56 4.28
C THR A 5 4.80 8.81 4.23
N LEU A 6 4.21 8.67 3.05
CA LEU A 6 2.77 8.66 2.82
C LEU A 6 2.46 7.68 1.70
N THR A 7 1.62 6.69 1.96
CA THR A 7 0.97 5.87 0.92
C THR A 7 -0.51 5.85 1.22
N ALA A 8 -1.30 6.43 0.34
CA ALA A 8 -2.75 6.55 0.48
C ALA A 8 -3.45 5.92 -0.71
N ALA A 9 -4.57 5.26 -0.45
CA ALA A 9 -5.40 4.62 -1.46
C ALA A 9 -6.84 5.15 -1.40
N SER A 10 -7.41 5.44 -2.56
CA SER A 10 -8.82 5.74 -2.74
C SER A 10 -9.40 4.81 -3.81
N VAL A 11 -10.53 4.18 -3.50
CA VAL A 11 -11.25 3.32 -4.45
C VAL A 11 -12.56 4.00 -4.83
N ILE A 12 -12.75 4.24 -6.12
CA ILE A 12 -13.96 4.86 -6.69
C ILE A 12 -14.49 3.95 -7.79
N GLY A 13 -15.64 3.32 -7.54
CA GLY A 13 -16.13 2.24 -8.39
C GLY A 13 -15.11 1.10 -8.44
N ASN A 14 -14.59 0.78 -9.63
CA ASN A 14 -13.52 -0.19 -9.85
C ASN A 14 -12.13 0.45 -10.05
N THR A 15 -11.96 1.75 -9.79
CA THR A 15 -10.69 2.44 -9.98
C THR A 15 -10.00 2.66 -8.64
N LEU A 16 -8.80 2.09 -8.49
CA LEU A 16 -7.86 2.44 -7.44
C LEU A 16 -7.06 3.67 -7.88
N CYS A 17 -6.98 4.67 -7.00
CA CYS A 17 -6.09 5.81 -7.11
C CYS A 17 -5.16 5.81 -5.89
N LEU A 18 -3.86 5.70 -6.11
CA LEU A 18 -2.82 5.77 -5.10
C LEU A 18 -2.11 7.13 -5.15
N ALA A 19 -1.79 7.66 -3.97
CA ALA A 19 -0.84 8.75 -3.81
C ALA A 19 0.31 8.27 -2.91
N HIS A 20 1.53 8.37 -3.40
CA HIS A 20 2.70 7.76 -2.76
C HIS A 20 3.91 8.71 -2.69
N VAL A 21 4.55 8.74 -1.52
CA VAL A 21 5.81 9.43 -1.19
C VAL A 21 6.55 8.60 -0.15
N GLY A 22 7.83 8.31 -0.39
CA GLY A 22 8.67 7.52 0.52
C GLY A 22 8.87 6.10 0.04
N ASP A 23 9.02 5.16 0.96
CA ASP A 23 9.36 3.74 0.71
C ASP A 23 8.38 2.74 1.36
N SER A 24 7.27 3.22 1.90
CA SER A 24 6.12 2.36 2.17
C SER A 24 5.52 1.88 0.84
N ARG A 25 5.04 0.65 0.77
CA ARG A 25 4.62 0.03 -0.49
C ARG A 25 3.13 -0.28 -0.54
N ALA A 26 2.57 -0.26 -1.74
CA ALA A 26 1.25 -0.80 -2.04
C ALA A 26 1.35 -2.02 -2.96
N TYR A 27 0.74 -3.13 -2.58
CA TYR A 27 0.66 -4.37 -3.37
C TYR A 27 -0.78 -4.64 -3.78
N LEU A 28 -0.97 -5.02 -5.04
CA LEU A 28 -2.20 -5.63 -5.53
C LEU A 28 -1.98 -7.14 -5.66
N ILE A 29 -2.83 -7.92 -5.00
CA ILE A 29 -2.82 -9.36 -5.05
C ILE A 29 -4.01 -9.83 -5.89
N ARG A 30 -3.71 -10.55 -6.96
CA ARG A 30 -4.68 -11.10 -7.92
C ARG A 30 -4.12 -12.38 -8.52
N ASP A 31 -4.96 -13.39 -8.69
CA ASP A 31 -4.60 -14.66 -9.34
C ASP A 31 -3.31 -15.28 -8.76
N GLN A 32 -3.24 -15.35 -7.43
CA GLN A 32 -2.09 -15.89 -6.66
C GLN A 32 -0.76 -15.16 -6.91
N ARG A 33 -0.79 -13.91 -7.36
CA ARG A 33 0.38 -13.07 -7.58
C ARG A 33 0.23 -11.74 -6.86
N ALA A 34 1.27 -11.33 -6.14
CA ALA A 34 1.38 -9.98 -5.59
C ALA A 34 2.21 -9.12 -6.54
N ILE A 35 1.71 -7.93 -6.86
CA ILE A 35 2.37 -6.95 -7.72
C ILE A 35 2.54 -5.68 -6.90
N CYS A 36 3.78 -5.24 -6.68
CA CYS A 36 4.04 -3.93 -6.12
C CYS A 36 3.64 -2.84 -7.12
N LEU A 37 2.78 -1.92 -6.68
CA LEU A 37 2.27 -0.82 -7.50
C LEU A 37 3.07 0.47 -7.35
N THR A 38 3.91 0.55 -6.33
CA THR A 38 4.71 1.74 -5.97
C THR A 38 6.19 1.48 -6.22
N ASP A 39 6.91 2.52 -6.64
CA ASP A 39 8.37 2.53 -6.68
C ASP A 39 8.92 3.25 -5.44
N ASP A 40 9.94 2.69 -4.81
CA ASP A 40 10.53 3.27 -3.60
C ASP A 40 11.25 4.59 -3.91
N HIS A 41 10.91 5.63 -3.17
CA HIS A 41 11.62 6.92 -3.20
C HIS A 41 12.84 6.90 -2.27
N THR A 42 13.76 5.98 -2.53
CA THR A 42 15.02 5.83 -1.79
C THR A 42 16.20 5.87 -2.75
N THR A 43 17.40 6.15 -2.22
CA THR A 43 18.62 6.15 -3.03
C THR A 43 18.81 4.81 -3.75
N VAL A 44 18.48 3.72 -3.07
CA VAL A 44 18.56 2.36 -3.62
C VAL A 44 17.45 2.11 -4.66
N GLY A 45 16.22 2.59 -4.41
CA GLY A 45 15.13 2.53 -5.38
C GLY A 45 15.46 3.25 -6.69
N GLU A 46 16.13 4.41 -6.62
CA GLU A 46 16.64 5.13 -7.79
C GLU A 46 17.65 4.29 -8.60
N LEU A 47 18.57 3.58 -7.93
CA LEU A 47 19.54 2.70 -8.59
C LEU A 47 18.85 1.54 -9.31
N VAL A 48 17.78 0.97 -8.72
CA VAL A 48 16.97 -0.05 -9.38
C VAL A 48 16.27 0.51 -10.60
N ARG A 49 15.67 1.70 -10.49
CA ARG A 49 14.99 2.33 -11.62
C ARG A 49 15.93 2.64 -12.78
N MET A 50 17.18 2.99 -12.48
CA MET A 50 18.24 3.19 -13.47
C MET A 50 18.85 1.88 -14.00
N LYS A 51 18.37 0.71 -13.54
CA LYS A 51 18.90 -0.63 -13.85
C LYS A 51 20.38 -0.82 -13.47
N VAL A 52 20.86 -0.04 -12.51
CA VAL A 52 22.22 -0.13 -11.96
C VAL A 52 22.30 -1.21 -10.87
N LEU A 53 21.21 -1.37 -10.12
CA LEU A 53 21.07 -2.40 -9.10
C LEU A 53 19.88 -3.32 -9.46
N PRO A 54 20.00 -4.64 -9.34
CA PRO A 54 18.86 -5.52 -9.55
C PRO A 54 17.89 -5.46 -8.34
N PRO A 55 16.56 -5.62 -8.56
CA PRO A 55 15.54 -5.44 -7.51
C PRO A 55 15.70 -6.35 -6.29
N ASP A 56 16.22 -7.57 -6.46
CA ASP A 56 16.44 -8.55 -5.39
C ASP A 56 17.43 -8.05 -4.33
N LYS A 57 18.30 -7.10 -4.68
CA LYS A 57 19.31 -6.54 -3.77
C LYS A 57 18.80 -5.41 -2.90
N VAL A 58 17.62 -4.86 -3.17
CA VAL A 58 17.07 -3.72 -2.42
C VAL A 58 16.88 -4.08 -0.94
N ARG A 59 16.27 -5.25 -0.68
CA ARG A 59 15.85 -5.71 0.65
C ARG A 59 17.02 -5.79 1.63
N THR A 60 18.17 -6.25 1.14
CA THR A 60 19.38 -6.46 1.96
C THR A 60 20.35 -5.26 1.92
N HIS A 61 20.03 -4.17 1.21
CA HIS A 61 20.96 -3.06 1.06
C HIS A 61 21.02 -2.21 2.34
N ALA A 62 22.24 -1.88 2.79
CA ALA A 62 22.45 -1.09 4.02
C ALA A 62 21.82 0.31 3.97
N GLN A 63 21.67 0.87 2.76
CA GLN A 63 21.10 2.20 2.53
C GLN A 63 19.63 2.16 2.05
N ARG A 64 18.93 1.04 2.22
CA ARG A 64 17.56 0.85 1.70
C ARG A 64 16.56 1.91 2.16
N SER A 65 16.68 2.38 3.41
CA SER A 65 15.77 3.36 4.01
C SER A 65 16.24 4.83 3.85
N ILE A 66 17.26 5.11 3.03
CA ILE A 66 17.68 6.50 2.75
C ILE A 66 16.72 7.14 1.74
N LEU A 67 15.72 7.85 2.25
CA LEU A 67 14.68 8.52 1.46
C LEU A 67 15.23 9.64 0.57
N THR A 68 14.80 9.66 -0.69
CA THR A 68 14.99 10.77 -1.65
C THR A 68 13.75 11.67 -1.73
N LYS A 69 12.57 11.15 -1.40
CA LYS A 69 11.33 11.94 -1.20
C LYS A 69 10.64 11.55 0.10
N GLY A 70 10.13 12.55 0.81
CA GLY A 70 9.42 12.37 2.09
C GLY A 70 8.62 13.62 2.45
N VAL A 71 7.47 13.45 3.09
CA VAL A 71 6.67 14.56 3.60
C VAL A 71 7.43 15.24 4.73
N GLY A 72 7.64 16.55 4.64
CA GLY A 72 8.40 17.33 5.61
C GLY A 72 9.92 17.37 5.39
N LEU A 73 10.46 16.65 4.40
CA LEU A 73 11.88 16.74 4.04
C LEU A 73 12.20 18.04 3.26
N THR A 74 11.27 18.48 2.42
CA THR A 74 11.32 19.72 1.63
C THR A 74 10.04 20.54 1.82
N LEU A 75 10.06 21.82 1.43
CA LEU A 75 8.88 22.71 1.50
C LEU A 75 7.70 22.20 0.67
N PHE A 76 7.99 21.61 -0.49
CA PHE A 76 7.01 21.04 -1.39
C PHE A 76 7.43 19.63 -1.75
N VAL A 77 6.48 18.70 -1.75
CA VAL A 77 6.68 17.32 -2.20
C VAL A 77 5.62 16.99 -3.24
N LYS A 78 6.06 16.45 -4.38
CA LYS A 78 5.17 15.96 -5.44
C LYS A 78 4.96 14.46 -5.21
N PRO A 79 3.74 14.01 -4.88
CA PRO A 79 3.44 12.59 -4.78
C PRO A 79 3.37 11.95 -6.16
N ASP A 80 3.73 10.68 -6.21
CA ASP A 80 3.47 9.84 -7.37
C ASP A 80 2.01 9.40 -7.32
N ILE A 81 1.30 9.55 -8.45
CA ILE A 81 -0.11 9.21 -8.58
C ILE A 81 -0.26 8.01 -9.50
N ILE A 82 -0.74 6.89 -8.96
CA ILE A 82 -0.91 5.64 -9.70
C ILE A 82 -2.40 5.33 -9.79
N LYS A 83 -2.87 4.96 -10.99
CA LYS A 83 -4.24 4.50 -11.21
C LYS A 83 -4.23 3.04 -11.65
N HIS A 84 -5.11 2.23 -11.08
CA HIS A 84 -5.23 0.82 -11.44
C HIS A 84 -6.70 0.39 -11.44
N THR A 85 -7.07 -0.52 -12.34
CA THR A 85 -8.41 -1.11 -12.35
C THR A 85 -8.45 -2.34 -11.44
N LEU A 86 -9.36 -2.32 -10.48
CA LEU A 86 -9.64 -3.41 -9.55
C LEU A 86 -10.65 -4.39 -10.15
N LYS A 87 -10.59 -5.63 -9.66
CA LYS A 87 -11.54 -6.71 -9.91
C LYS A 87 -12.04 -7.25 -8.58
N GLU A 88 -13.21 -7.88 -8.61
CA GLU A 88 -13.70 -8.65 -7.46
C GLU A 88 -12.73 -9.79 -7.16
N GLY A 89 -12.50 -10.05 -5.87
CA GLY A 89 -11.50 -10.99 -5.38
C GLY A 89 -10.08 -10.43 -5.24
N ASP A 90 -9.82 -9.21 -5.73
CA ASP A 90 -8.53 -8.57 -5.47
C ASP A 90 -8.32 -8.32 -3.97
N SER A 91 -7.06 -8.41 -3.54
CA SER A 91 -6.63 -7.90 -2.23
C SER A 91 -5.60 -6.79 -2.39
N LEU A 92 -5.85 -5.64 -1.75
CA LEU A 92 -4.94 -4.52 -1.69
C LEU A 92 -4.23 -4.53 -0.33
N VAL A 93 -2.90 -4.38 -0.34
CA VAL A 93 -2.07 -4.29 0.86
C VAL A 93 -1.25 -3.02 0.81
N LEU A 94 -1.32 -2.18 1.84
CA LEU A 94 -0.42 -1.04 2.06
C LEU A 94 0.43 -1.38 3.28
N CYS A 95 1.75 -1.26 3.19
CA CYS A 95 2.64 -1.66 4.27
C CYS A 95 3.91 -0.80 4.37
N SER A 96 4.47 -0.70 5.58
CA SER A 96 5.79 -0.09 5.81
C SER A 96 6.93 -1.04 5.42
N ASP A 97 8.14 -0.51 5.37
CA ASP A 97 9.39 -1.26 5.16
C ASP A 97 9.66 -2.28 6.27
N GLY A 98 9.24 -2.03 7.51
CA GLY A 98 9.24 -3.06 8.56
C GLY A 98 8.37 -4.30 8.26
N VAL A 99 7.52 -4.27 7.22
CA VAL A 99 6.79 -5.46 6.74
C VAL A 99 7.41 -5.95 5.45
N TRP A 100 7.46 -5.09 4.43
CA TRP A 100 7.86 -5.57 3.12
C TRP A 100 9.32 -6.01 3.14
N SER A 101 10.26 -5.38 3.86
CA SER A 101 11.68 -5.75 3.78
C SER A 101 11.99 -7.21 4.15
N VAL A 102 11.18 -7.81 5.03
CA VAL A 102 11.34 -9.19 5.51
C VAL A 102 10.35 -10.18 4.91
N ILE A 103 9.38 -9.73 4.09
CA ILE A 103 8.39 -10.59 3.42
C ILE A 103 8.52 -10.45 1.91
N GLU A 104 8.70 -11.57 1.21
CA GLU A 104 8.83 -11.61 -0.24
C GLU A 104 7.48 -11.53 -0.95
N ASP A 105 7.47 -11.04 -2.19
CA ASP A 105 6.25 -10.79 -2.96
C ASP A 105 5.38 -12.04 -3.11
N HIS A 106 5.99 -13.21 -3.34
CA HIS A 106 5.28 -14.48 -3.44
C HIS A 106 4.61 -14.88 -2.12
N GLU A 107 5.14 -14.43 -0.98
CA GLU A 107 4.62 -14.73 0.36
C GLU A 107 3.42 -13.85 0.69
N PHE A 108 3.38 -12.59 0.22
CA PHE A 108 2.16 -11.78 0.27
C PHE A 108 1.00 -12.51 -0.43
N ALA A 109 1.25 -13.04 -1.63
CA ALA A 109 0.24 -13.79 -2.37
C ALA A 109 -0.14 -15.10 -1.67
N HIS A 110 0.85 -15.84 -1.15
CA HIS A 110 0.60 -17.06 -0.40
C HIS A 110 -0.27 -16.80 0.84
N LEU A 111 0.10 -15.82 1.67
CA LEU A 111 -0.66 -15.44 2.85
C LEU A 111 -2.09 -15.03 2.49
N ALA A 112 -2.28 -14.19 1.48
CA ALA A 112 -3.62 -13.80 1.04
C ALA A 112 -4.50 -15.00 0.65
N SER A 113 -3.90 -16.06 0.08
CA SER A 113 -4.63 -17.28 -0.27
C SER A 113 -4.98 -18.18 0.92
N GLN A 114 -4.29 -18.04 2.04
CA GLN A 114 -4.54 -18.82 3.26
C GLN A 114 -5.49 -18.13 4.23
N THR A 115 -5.76 -16.84 4.03
CA THR A 115 -6.55 -16.02 4.95
C THR A 115 -7.95 -15.72 4.41
N ASN A 116 -8.95 -15.68 5.29
CA ASN A 116 -10.31 -15.33 4.94
C ASN A 116 -10.60 -13.84 5.19
N GLY A 117 -10.13 -13.01 4.26
CA GLY A 117 -10.41 -11.58 4.22
C GLY A 117 -9.35 -10.70 4.89
N ALA A 118 -9.59 -9.40 4.83
CA ALA A 118 -8.58 -8.38 5.12
C ALA A 118 -7.98 -8.49 6.53
N ARG A 119 -8.80 -8.66 7.57
CA ARG A 119 -8.34 -8.67 8.96
C ARG A 119 -7.31 -9.76 9.23
N GLU A 120 -7.59 -10.97 8.78
CA GLU A 120 -6.70 -12.10 8.98
C GLU A 120 -5.40 -11.91 8.19
N LEU A 121 -5.48 -11.43 6.93
CA LEU A 121 -4.29 -11.09 6.14
C LEU A 121 -3.40 -10.06 6.82
N SER A 122 -3.97 -8.97 7.34
CA SER A 122 -3.22 -7.94 8.08
C SER A 122 -2.50 -8.56 9.27
N GLN A 123 -3.18 -9.43 10.04
CA GLN A 123 -2.58 -10.05 11.22
C GLN A 123 -1.46 -11.02 10.84
N SER A 124 -1.67 -11.85 9.82
CA SER A 124 -0.67 -12.81 9.35
C SER A 124 0.59 -12.12 8.83
N LEU A 125 0.45 -10.98 8.13
CA LEU A 125 1.59 -10.17 7.68
C LEU A 125 2.41 -9.63 8.85
N ILE A 126 1.74 -9.09 9.88
CA ILE A 126 2.44 -8.58 11.07
C ILE A 126 3.09 -9.72 11.85
N ASN A 127 2.41 -10.85 12.04
CA ASN A 127 2.97 -12.00 12.74
C ASN A 127 4.23 -12.52 12.03
N MET A 128 4.17 -12.70 10.70
CA MET A 128 5.33 -13.13 9.91
C MET A 128 6.50 -12.15 10.02
N ALA A 129 6.25 -10.84 9.97
CA ALA A 129 7.30 -9.83 10.12
C ALA A 129 7.97 -9.90 11.51
N LEU A 130 7.18 -10.12 12.57
CA LEU A 130 7.68 -10.28 13.94
C LEU A 130 8.46 -11.59 14.13
N GLU A 131 7.97 -12.70 13.57
CA GLU A 131 8.66 -14.00 13.58
C GLU A 131 10.03 -13.92 12.89
N ARG A 132 10.14 -13.08 11.85
CA ARG A 132 11.39 -12.79 11.14
C ARG A 132 12.25 -11.73 11.80
N GLN A 133 11.85 -11.24 12.98
CA GLN A 133 12.60 -10.26 13.76
C GLN A 133 12.93 -9.01 12.94
N THR A 134 11.92 -8.43 12.28
CA THR A 134 12.05 -7.13 11.61
C THR A 134 12.76 -6.12 12.53
N ASP A 135 13.72 -5.39 11.96
CA ASP A 135 14.50 -4.37 12.65
C ASP A 135 13.79 -3.00 12.73
N ASP A 136 12.57 -2.91 12.18
CA ASP A 136 11.75 -1.70 12.16
C ASP A 136 10.27 -1.96 12.50
N ASN A 137 9.55 -0.88 12.76
CA ASN A 137 8.11 -0.85 13.00
C ASN A 137 7.33 -1.44 11.83
N ALA A 138 6.61 -2.52 12.11
CA ALA A 138 5.74 -3.18 11.16
C ALA A 138 4.33 -2.58 11.20
N SER A 139 3.86 -2.06 10.06
CA SER A 139 2.50 -1.58 9.86
C SER A 139 1.93 -2.09 8.55
N ALA A 140 0.71 -2.62 8.59
CA ALA A 140 -0.02 -3.08 7.41
C ALA A 140 -1.49 -2.67 7.47
N ILE A 141 -2.03 -2.30 6.31
CA ILE A 141 -3.46 -2.08 6.05
C ILE A 141 -3.83 -2.95 4.87
N THR A 142 -4.90 -3.73 5.00
CA THR A 142 -5.38 -4.59 3.93
C THR A 142 -6.85 -4.28 3.62
N ALA A 143 -7.22 -4.47 2.36
CA ALA A 143 -8.60 -4.39 1.90
C ALA A 143 -8.87 -5.52 0.90
N HIS A 144 -9.97 -6.25 1.11
CA HIS A 144 -10.44 -7.29 0.19
C HIS A 144 -11.62 -6.75 -0.61
N ILE A 145 -11.55 -6.88 -1.94
CA ILE A 145 -12.56 -6.36 -2.86
C ILE A 145 -13.67 -7.41 -3.04
N GLN A 146 -14.77 -7.25 -2.30
CA GLN A 146 -15.89 -8.21 -2.31
C GLN A 146 -16.97 -7.90 -3.36
N GLY A 147 -17.00 -6.67 -3.87
CA GLY A 147 -17.98 -6.25 -4.88
C GLY A 147 -17.60 -4.90 -5.45
N LEU A 148 -17.75 -4.73 -6.77
CA LEU A 148 -17.43 -3.47 -7.43
C LEU A 148 -18.69 -2.87 -8.05
N SER A 149 -19.08 -1.67 -7.60
CA SER A 149 -20.07 -0.88 -8.31
C SER A 149 -19.41 -0.24 -9.54
N PRO A 150 -20.02 -0.29 -10.74
CA PRO A 150 -19.48 0.40 -11.90
C PRO A 150 -19.33 1.90 -11.59
N SER A 151 -18.20 2.48 -12.00
CA SER A 151 -17.95 3.92 -11.84
C SER A 151 -19.02 4.71 -12.61
N PRO A 152 -19.61 5.78 -12.05
CA PRO A 152 -20.59 6.63 -12.75
C PRO A 152 -19.99 7.44 -13.93
N ALA A 153 -18.72 7.24 -14.27
CA ALA A 153 -17.95 8.08 -15.19
C ALA A 153 -18.08 7.69 -16.67
N ASN A 154 -19.31 7.48 -17.17
CA ASN A 154 -19.56 7.51 -18.62
C ASN A 154 -20.69 8.46 -19.06
N ASN A 155 -21.22 9.29 -18.15
CA ASN A 155 -22.12 10.39 -18.52
C ASN A 155 -21.36 11.72 -18.51
N HIS A 156 -20.82 12.11 -19.66
CA HIS A 156 -20.17 13.41 -19.90
C HIS A 156 -21.12 14.63 -19.84
N HIS A 157 -22.30 14.52 -19.22
CA HIS A 157 -23.25 15.60 -19.02
C HIS A 157 -23.68 15.66 -17.56
N GLN A 158 -22.86 16.26 -16.70
CA GLN A 158 -23.29 17.17 -15.62
C GLN A 158 -22.09 17.61 -14.77
N ARG A 159 -21.60 18.83 -15.04
CA ARG A 159 -20.90 19.62 -14.03
C ARG A 159 -21.93 20.05 -12.99
N LYS A 160 -21.96 19.43 -11.80
CA LYS A 160 -22.56 20.05 -10.61
C LYS A 160 -21.73 19.72 -9.37
N SER A 161 -21.20 20.78 -8.76
CA SER A 161 -20.86 20.97 -7.35
C SER A 161 -20.58 19.71 -6.53
N TRP A 162 -19.29 19.48 -6.24
CA TRP A 162 -18.87 18.51 -5.23
C TRP A 162 -19.21 19.03 -3.83
N SER A 163 -20.39 18.67 -3.36
CA SER A 163 -20.75 18.70 -1.95
C SER A 163 -21.40 17.37 -1.62
N VAL A 164 -20.58 16.36 -1.31
CA VAL A 164 -21.06 15.08 -0.76
C VAL A 164 -21.25 15.29 0.75
N PRO A 165 -22.47 15.21 1.30
CA PRO A 165 -22.68 15.34 2.73
C PRO A 165 -21.99 14.19 3.47
N LEU A 166 -21.34 14.49 4.60
CA LEU A 166 -20.60 13.53 5.45
C LEU A 166 -21.41 12.26 5.83
N ARG A 167 -22.75 12.33 5.74
CA ARG A 167 -23.66 11.23 6.05
C ARG A 167 -23.63 10.09 5.02
N ASP A 168 -23.35 10.37 3.74
CA ASP A 168 -23.35 9.35 2.68
C ASP A 168 -22.11 8.43 2.72
N TRP A 169 -21.02 8.91 3.32
CA TRP A 169 -19.81 8.11 3.52
C TRP A 169 -20.03 6.94 4.52
N LEU A 170 -20.87 7.16 5.54
CA LEU A 170 -21.15 6.14 6.56
C LEU A 170 -22.09 5.02 6.07
N ALA A 171 -22.89 5.26 5.05
CA ALA A 171 -23.85 4.29 4.51
C ALA A 171 -23.21 3.23 3.59
N ARG A 172 -22.01 3.49 3.04
CA ARG A 172 -21.30 2.58 2.10
C ARG A 172 -20.27 1.66 2.77
N ARG A 173 -20.39 1.45 4.08
CA ARG A 173 -19.47 0.63 4.89
C ARG A 173 -19.43 -0.86 4.51
N SER A 174 -20.39 -1.38 3.75
CA SER A 174 -20.49 -2.84 3.48
C SER A 174 -19.72 -3.35 2.26
N LEU A 175 -19.01 -2.49 1.53
CA LEU A 175 -18.30 -2.90 0.30
C LEU A 175 -16.81 -3.19 0.51
N PHE A 176 -16.25 -2.80 1.66
CA PHE A 176 -14.83 -2.99 1.96
C PHE A 176 -14.66 -3.34 3.43
N SER A 177 -13.99 -4.46 3.71
CA SER A 177 -13.48 -4.77 5.04
C SER A 177 -12.07 -4.20 5.16
N PHE A 178 -11.88 -3.23 6.07
CA PHE A 178 -10.58 -2.62 6.37
C PHE A 178 -10.11 -3.07 7.74
N ALA A 179 -8.86 -3.53 7.83
CA ALA A 179 -8.19 -3.77 9.09
C ALA A 179 -6.85 -3.04 9.12
N ARG A 180 -6.48 -2.52 10.29
CA ARG A 180 -5.20 -1.89 10.57
C ARG A 180 -4.56 -2.64 11.72
N ALA A 181 -3.38 -3.19 11.49
CA ALA A 181 -2.53 -3.75 12.54
C ALA A 181 -1.26 -2.90 12.64
N LEU A 182 -0.93 -2.45 13.85
CA LEU A 182 0.24 -1.60 14.11
C LEU A 182 0.90 -2.07 15.40
N VAL A 183 2.18 -2.42 15.30
CA VAL A 183 3.00 -2.81 16.44
C VAL A 183 4.22 -1.90 16.47
N ARG A 184 4.51 -1.30 17.62
CA ARG A 184 5.72 -0.50 17.84
C ARG A 184 6.84 -1.42 18.30
N GLY A 185 7.99 -1.37 17.62
CA GLY A 185 9.21 -2.00 18.12
C GLY A 185 9.66 -1.33 19.41
N SER A 186 9.95 -2.12 20.43
CA SER A 186 10.48 -1.64 21.70
C SER A 186 11.92 -1.18 21.51
N ASN A 187 12.21 0.09 21.80
CA ASN A 187 13.59 0.59 21.88
C ASN A 187 14.37 -0.22 22.93
N VAL A 188 15.48 -0.83 22.50
CA VAL A 188 16.60 -1.21 23.38
C VAL A 188 17.65 -0.11 23.28
#